data_AF-A0AAJ2LVD0-F1
#
_entry.id   AF-A0AAJ2LVD0-F1
#
_cell.length_a   1.000
_cell.length_b   1.000
_cell.length_c   1.000
_cell.angle_alpha   90.00
_cell.angle_beta   90.00
_cell.angle_gamma   90.00
#
_symmetry.space_group_name_H-M   'P 1'
#
loop_
_entity.id
_entity.type
_entity.pdbx_description
1 polymer ?
#
loop_
_entity_poly.entity_id
_entity_poly.type
_entity_poly.pdbx_seq_one_letter_code
_entity_poly.pdbx_strand_id
1 'polypeptide(L)'
;MNKSSPSRMTDRHYDDLARVIRRLGAVPSEAQLSTMSAMLRNGVSVEEVVHLQRDGEQPHPEKKEKLSTLKKPCAACPWRKRSSAQDIPNFDMELAERLSDTCPDRQGMGPSPSGRLFACHQSKEGDELVCAGWLASVGDAHPLIRLAVLQDRLSPELLRPRKNWPSLHSTYHEMMAKLRRTWKDSDE
;
A
#
# COMPACT_ATOMS: atom_id res chain seq x y z
N MET A 1 20.96 -65.04 -6.67
CA MET A 1 20.79 -63.73 -7.36
C MET A 1 19.43 -63.18 -6.96
N ASN A 2 19.39 -62.34 -5.92
CA ASN A 2 18.14 -61.80 -5.39
C ASN A 2 17.85 -60.49 -6.13
N LYS A 3 16.74 -60.44 -6.88
CA LYS A 3 16.28 -59.22 -7.55
C LYS A 3 15.61 -58.34 -6.50
N SER A 4 16.25 -57.22 -6.14
CA SER A 4 15.65 -56.20 -5.28
C SER A 4 14.43 -55.62 -5.98
N SER A 5 13.25 -55.89 -5.44
CA SER A 5 12.00 -55.25 -5.88
C SER A 5 12.10 -53.74 -5.73
N PRO A 6 11.57 -52.95 -6.68
CA PRO A 6 11.45 -51.51 -6.52
C PRO A 6 10.61 -51.19 -5.26
N SER A 7 11.06 -50.20 -4.51
CA SER A 7 10.58 -49.86 -3.17
C SER A 7 9.10 -49.48 -3.19
N ARG A 8 8.24 -50.25 -2.48
CA ARG A 8 6.80 -49.95 -2.27
C ARG A 8 6.50 -48.54 -1.77
N MET A 9 7.51 -47.83 -1.27
CA MET A 9 7.42 -46.48 -0.74
C MET A 9 7.36 -45.40 -1.83
N THR A 10 7.91 -45.65 -3.02
CA THR A 10 7.84 -44.68 -4.14
C THR A 10 6.47 -44.70 -4.81
N ASP A 11 5.84 -45.88 -4.90
CA ASP A 11 4.55 -46.03 -5.59
C ASP A 11 3.42 -45.31 -4.84
N ARG A 12 3.40 -45.41 -3.50
CA ARG A 12 2.42 -44.72 -2.65
C ARG A 12 2.51 -43.20 -2.80
N HIS A 13 3.73 -42.67 -2.92
CA HIS A 13 3.98 -41.24 -3.08
C HIS A 13 3.43 -40.69 -4.40
N TYR A 14 3.66 -41.40 -5.51
CA TYR A 14 3.10 -41.01 -6.81
C TYR A 14 1.57 -41.09 -6.82
N ASP A 15 0.99 -42.10 -6.16
CA ASP A 15 -0.47 -42.24 -6.02
C ASP A 15 -1.09 -41.13 -5.17
N ASP A 16 -0.42 -40.70 -4.10
CA ASP A 16 -0.83 -39.57 -3.27
C ASP A 16 -0.79 -38.26 -4.06
N LEU A 17 0.31 -37.99 -4.79
CA LEU A 17 0.42 -36.79 -5.62
C LEU A 17 -0.65 -36.77 -6.73
N ALA A 18 -0.90 -37.91 -7.38
CA ALA A 18 -1.95 -38.02 -8.39
C ALA A 18 -3.35 -37.80 -7.80
N ARG A 19 -3.60 -38.22 -6.55
CA ARG A 19 -4.85 -37.93 -5.83
C ARG A 19 -5.02 -36.45 -5.54
N VAL A 20 -3.96 -35.76 -5.11
CA VAL A 20 -3.99 -34.31 -4.91
C VAL A 20 -4.33 -33.59 -6.21
N ILE A 21 -3.63 -33.90 -7.31
CA ILE A 21 -3.87 -33.27 -8.64
C ILE A 21 -5.33 -33.45 -9.09
N ARG A 22 -5.87 -34.67 -9.00
CA ARG A 22 -7.27 -34.94 -9.37
C ARG A 22 -8.27 -34.14 -8.53
N ARG A 23 -7.98 -33.93 -7.23
CA ARG A 23 -8.87 -33.20 -6.33
C ARG A 23 -8.79 -31.68 -6.49
N LEU A 24 -7.68 -31.14 -6.96
CA LEU A 24 -7.56 -29.71 -7.22
C LEU A 24 -8.41 -29.24 -8.40
N GLY A 25 -8.72 -30.12 -9.37
CA GLY A 25 -9.53 -29.77 -10.54
C GLY A 25 -8.82 -28.83 -11.53
N ALA A 26 -7.57 -28.47 -11.27
CA ALA A 26 -6.70 -27.67 -12.12
C ALA A 26 -5.31 -28.33 -12.21
N VAL A 27 -4.60 -28.13 -13.31
CA VAL A 27 -3.25 -28.66 -13.52
C VAL A 27 -2.25 -27.78 -12.78
N PRO A 28 -1.53 -28.26 -11.75
CA PRO A 28 -0.55 -27.45 -11.03
C PRO A 28 0.70 -27.20 -11.88
N SER A 29 1.35 -26.05 -11.66
CA SER A 29 2.68 -25.76 -12.21
C SER A 29 3.76 -26.72 -11.67
N GLU A 30 4.90 -26.80 -12.34
CA GLU A 30 6.03 -27.65 -11.92
C GLU A 30 6.54 -27.28 -10.51
N ALA A 31 6.57 -25.99 -10.18
CA ALA A 31 6.94 -25.52 -8.84
C ALA A 31 5.95 -26.01 -7.77
N GLN A 32 4.64 -25.95 -8.05
CA GLN A 32 3.62 -26.46 -7.14
C GLN A 32 3.72 -27.97 -6.97
N LEU A 33 3.92 -28.72 -8.07
CA LEU A 33 4.12 -30.17 -8.02
C LEU A 33 5.31 -30.55 -7.14
N SER A 34 6.42 -29.83 -7.25
CA SER A 34 7.61 -30.05 -6.42
C SER A 34 7.31 -29.82 -4.92
N THR A 35 6.62 -28.73 -4.59
CA THR A 35 6.23 -28.39 -3.22
C THR A 35 5.24 -29.40 -2.63
N MET A 36 4.18 -29.74 -3.36
CA MET A 36 3.19 -30.74 -2.93
C MET A 36 3.86 -32.11 -2.72
N SER A 37 4.77 -32.47 -3.63
CA SER A 37 5.57 -33.68 -3.51
C SER A 37 6.49 -33.64 -2.29
N ALA A 38 7.03 -32.50 -1.89
CA ALA A 38 7.82 -32.39 -0.67
C ALA A 38 6.95 -32.54 0.59
N MET A 39 5.76 -31.95 0.61
CA MET A 39 4.81 -32.05 1.73
C MET A 39 4.37 -33.50 1.97
N LEU A 40 4.00 -34.23 0.92
CA LEU A 40 3.61 -35.64 1.01
C LEU A 40 4.76 -36.52 1.53
N ARG A 41 6.00 -36.28 1.06
CA ARG A 41 7.20 -36.97 1.58
C ARG A 41 7.45 -36.69 3.07
N ASN A 42 7.08 -35.50 3.53
CA ASN A 42 7.19 -35.08 4.92
C ASN A 42 5.98 -35.51 5.77
N GLY A 43 5.08 -36.34 5.24
CA GLY A 43 3.98 -36.94 5.99
C GLY A 43 2.71 -36.09 6.08
N VAL A 44 2.62 -34.98 5.36
CA VAL A 44 1.38 -34.19 5.25
C VAL A 44 0.34 -34.99 4.48
N SER A 45 -0.91 -35.02 4.96
CA SER A 45 -1.97 -35.78 4.30
C SER A 45 -2.41 -35.16 2.97
N VAL A 46 -2.98 -35.97 2.08
CA VAL A 46 -3.55 -35.51 0.80
C VAL A 46 -4.59 -34.41 1.02
N GLU A 47 -5.44 -34.57 2.04
CA GLU A 47 -6.49 -33.63 2.41
C GLU A 47 -5.92 -32.27 2.84
N GLU A 48 -4.89 -32.27 3.68
CA GLU A 48 -4.20 -31.05 4.11
C GLU A 48 -3.49 -30.37 2.94
N VAL A 49 -2.80 -31.12 2.06
CA VAL A 49 -2.19 -30.52 0.87
C VAL A 49 -3.24 -29.91 -0.06
N VAL A 50 -4.39 -30.58 -0.27
CA VAL A 50 -5.50 -30.03 -1.07
C VAL A 50 -6.07 -28.77 -0.44
N HIS A 51 -6.27 -28.75 0.88
CA HIS A 51 -6.78 -27.58 1.59
C HIS A 51 -5.79 -26.41 1.50
N LEU A 52 -4.50 -26.64 1.76
CA LEU A 52 -3.45 -25.63 1.65
C LEU A 52 -3.27 -25.07 0.24
N GLN A 53 -3.59 -25.85 -0.80
CA GLN A 53 -3.54 -25.37 -2.19
C GLN A 53 -4.85 -24.73 -2.67
N ARG A 54 -5.98 -25.02 -2.03
CA ARG A 54 -7.27 -24.37 -2.30
C ARG A 54 -7.39 -23.04 -1.55
N ASP A 55 -6.92 -23.01 -0.31
CA ASP A 55 -6.82 -21.82 0.53
C ASP A 55 -5.59 -20.99 0.14
N GLY A 56 -4.56 -21.65 -0.39
CA GLY A 56 -3.47 -21.07 -1.16
C GLY A 56 -3.88 -20.83 -2.60
N GLU A 57 -5.01 -20.14 -2.79
CA GLU A 57 -5.30 -19.38 -4.01
C GLU A 57 -3.97 -18.81 -4.48
N GLN A 58 -3.57 -19.19 -5.70
CA GLN A 58 -2.27 -18.80 -6.22
C GLN A 58 -2.07 -17.32 -5.94
N PRO A 59 -0.87 -16.85 -5.54
CA PRO A 59 -0.55 -15.47 -5.81
C PRO A 59 -0.57 -15.36 -7.34
N HIS A 60 -1.74 -15.08 -7.90
CA HIS A 60 -1.85 -14.06 -8.91
C HIS A 60 -0.87 -12.96 -8.49
N PRO A 61 -0.11 -12.34 -9.41
CA PRO A 61 0.43 -11.04 -9.08
C PRO A 61 -0.80 -10.21 -8.70
N GLU A 62 -1.11 -10.11 -7.40
CA GLU A 62 -2.07 -9.18 -6.88
C GLU A 62 -1.64 -7.90 -7.56
N LYS A 63 -2.55 -7.31 -8.34
CA LYS A 63 -2.37 -5.92 -8.74
C LYS A 63 -2.31 -5.19 -7.41
N LYS A 64 -1.10 -5.04 -6.87
CA LYS A 64 -0.83 -4.35 -5.62
C LYS A 64 -1.47 -3.00 -5.80
N GLU A 65 -2.55 -2.76 -5.09
CA GLU A 65 -3.42 -1.62 -5.37
C GLU A 65 -2.59 -0.35 -5.22
N LYS A 66 -2.42 0.35 -6.34
CA LYS A 66 -1.58 1.53 -6.38
C LYS A 66 -2.23 2.63 -5.57
N LEU A 67 -1.44 3.39 -4.84
CA LEU A 67 -1.94 4.58 -4.17
C LEU A 67 -2.32 5.62 -5.22
N SER A 68 -3.60 6.00 -5.21
CA SER A 68 -4.14 7.01 -6.10
C SER A 68 -3.76 8.41 -5.61
N THR A 69 -3.21 9.22 -6.51
CA THR A 69 -2.84 10.63 -6.25
C THR A 69 -2.93 11.46 -7.52
N LEU A 70 -3.07 12.77 -7.37
CA LEU A 70 -3.03 13.70 -8.49
C LEU A 70 -1.61 13.85 -9.05
N LYS A 71 -1.49 14.16 -10.35
CA LYS A 71 -0.19 14.37 -11.02
C LYS A 71 0.60 15.57 -10.51
N LYS A 72 -0.07 16.54 -9.85
CA LYS A 72 0.51 17.74 -9.27
C LYS A 72 -0.42 18.30 -8.19
N PRO A 73 0.08 19.17 -7.29
CA PRO A 73 -0.76 19.87 -6.33
C PRO A 73 -1.87 20.68 -7.04
N CYS A 74 -3.12 20.52 -6.59
CA CYS A 74 -4.28 21.24 -7.10
C CYS A 74 -4.15 22.76 -6.87
N ALA A 75 -4.95 23.56 -7.58
CA ALA A 75 -4.81 25.02 -7.56
C ALA A 75 -4.89 25.61 -6.14
N ALA A 76 -5.87 25.15 -5.36
CA ALA A 76 -6.12 25.51 -3.97
C ALA A 76 -5.38 24.62 -2.95
N CYS A 77 -4.37 23.84 -3.35
CA CYS A 77 -3.71 22.92 -2.41
C CYS A 77 -3.12 23.69 -1.21
N PRO A 78 -3.38 23.29 0.05
CA PRO A 78 -2.88 24.01 1.22
C PRO A 78 -1.36 24.06 1.28
N TRP A 79 -0.67 23.07 0.69
CA TRP A 79 0.79 23.01 0.64
C TRP A 79 1.44 24.06 -0.28
N ARG A 80 0.70 24.70 -1.20
CA ARG A 80 1.28 25.75 -2.06
C ARG A 80 1.54 27.01 -1.25
N LYS A 81 2.69 27.68 -1.45
CA LYS A 81 2.99 28.93 -0.74
C LYS A 81 2.05 30.08 -1.10
N ARG A 82 1.43 30.04 -2.29
CA ARG A 82 0.55 31.10 -2.81
C ARG A 82 -0.94 30.92 -2.52
N SER A 83 -1.37 29.74 -2.06
CA SER A 83 -2.78 29.51 -1.70
C SER A 83 -3.07 29.99 -0.29
N SER A 84 -4.27 30.48 -0.06
CA SER A 84 -4.83 30.91 1.21
C SER A 84 -5.87 29.91 1.73
N ALA A 85 -6.32 30.08 2.97
CA ALA A 85 -7.45 29.33 3.50
C ALA A 85 -8.73 29.57 2.67
N GLN A 86 -8.93 30.79 2.17
CA GLN A 86 -10.09 31.16 1.35
C GLN A 86 -10.15 30.47 -0.01
N ASP A 87 -8.99 30.04 -0.54
CA ASP A 87 -8.95 29.34 -1.82
C ASP A 87 -9.47 27.90 -1.70
N ILE A 88 -9.54 27.34 -0.48
CA ILE A 88 -9.89 25.95 -0.23
C ILE A 88 -11.42 25.84 -0.05
N PRO A 89 -12.12 25.09 -0.92
CA PRO A 89 -13.57 24.90 -0.78
C PRO A 89 -13.91 24.24 0.56
N ASN A 90 -14.93 24.75 1.25
CA ASN A 90 -15.41 24.22 2.54
C ASN A 90 -14.29 24.07 3.57
N PHE A 91 -13.37 25.05 3.63
CA PHE A 91 -12.24 24.99 4.55
C PHE A 91 -12.71 24.99 6.01
N ASP A 92 -12.23 24.00 6.76
CA ASP A 92 -12.44 23.85 8.19
C ASP A 92 -11.07 23.89 8.89
N MET A 93 -10.86 24.89 9.75
CA MET A 93 -9.61 25.08 10.47
C MET A 93 -9.35 23.94 11.47
N GLU A 94 -10.38 23.46 12.14
CA GLU A 94 -10.25 22.38 13.13
C GLU A 94 -9.88 21.07 12.43
N LEU A 95 -10.53 20.76 11.30
CA LEU A 95 -10.13 19.65 10.45
C LEU A 95 -8.70 19.79 9.98
N ALA A 96 -8.31 20.99 9.51
CA ALA A 96 -6.95 21.26 9.09
C ALA A 96 -5.99 20.93 10.24
N GLU A 97 -6.22 21.40 11.46
CA GLU A 97 -5.38 21.11 12.63
C GLU A 97 -5.27 19.61 12.96
N ARG A 98 -6.37 18.86 12.89
CA ARG A 98 -6.39 17.40 13.10
C ARG A 98 -5.57 16.61 12.08
N LEU A 99 -5.28 17.18 10.91
CA LEU A 99 -4.41 16.53 9.92
C LEU A 99 -2.93 16.50 10.33
N SER A 100 -2.57 17.13 11.46
CA SER A 100 -1.21 17.05 12.02
C SER A 100 -0.76 15.61 12.26
N ASP A 101 -1.68 14.71 12.63
CA ASP A 101 -1.43 13.28 12.85
C ASP A 101 -1.02 12.51 11.57
N THR A 102 -1.10 13.15 10.41
CA THR A 102 -0.65 12.59 9.12
C THR A 102 0.73 13.10 8.71
N CYS A 103 1.34 13.98 9.51
CA CYS A 103 2.56 14.71 9.20
C CYS A 103 3.63 14.49 10.26
N PRO A 104 4.91 14.77 9.93
CA PRO A 104 5.96 14.75 10.93
C PRO A 104 5.77 15.83 11.99
N ASP A 105 6.20 15.51 13.21
CA ASP A 105 6.26 16.48 14.30
C ASP A 105 7.39 17.51 14.08
N ARG A 106 7.60 18.39 15.07
CA ARG A 106 8.66 19.42 15.01
C ARG A 106 10.08 18.86 14.99
N GLN A 107 10.27 17.61 15.41
CA GLN A 107 11.56 16.92 15.39
C GLN A 107 11.77 16.18 14.06
N GLY A 108 10.80 16.25 13.14
CA GLY A 108 10.82 15.51 11.88
C GLY A 108 10.48 14.04 12.05
N MET A 109 10.00 13.63 13.23
CA MET A 109 9.55 12.26 13.45
C MET A 109 8.20 12.08 12.78
N GLY A 110 8.15 11.13 11.85
CA GLY A 110 6.95 10.82 11.07
C GLY A 110 5.77 10.40 11.94
N PRO A 111 4.55 10.44 11.37
CA PRO A 111 3.35 10.00 12.07
C PRO A 111 3.43 8.52 12.47
N SER A 112 2.53 8.12 13.38
CA SER A 112 2.37 6.72 13.79
C SER A 112 2.31 5.77 12.58
N PRO A 113 2.84 4.53 12.66
CA PRO A 113 2.68 3.53 11.60
C PRO A 113 1.23 3.25 11.20
N SER A 114 0.28 3.45 12.12
CA SER A 114 -1.17 3.33 11.90
C SER A 114 -1.85 4.65 11.52
N GLY A 115 -1.08 5.73 11.31
CA GLY A 115 -1.57 7.03 10.92
C GLY A 115 -2.30 7.02 9.58
N ARG A 116 -3.30 7.88 9.44
CA ARG A 116 -4.01 8.11 8.18
C ARG A 116 -3.11 8.86 7.21
N LEU A 117 -3.34 8.65 5.91
CA LEU A 117 -2.69 9.45 4.87
C LEU A 117 -3.36 10.82 4.75
N PHE A 118 -2.59 11.84 4.35
CA PHE A 118 -3.13 13.17 4.08
C PHE A 118 -3.96 13.15 2.79
N ALA A 119 -5.29 13.19 2.93
CA ALA A 119 -6.21 13.19 1.80
C ALA A 119 -6.18 14.52 1.02
N CYS A 120 -6.38 14.45 -0.29
CA CYS A 120 -6.58 15.63 -1.13
C CYS A 120 -7.97 16.24 -0.88
N HIS A 121 -8.11 17.56 -0.92
CA HIS A 121 -9.45 18.19 -0.86
C HIS A 121 -10.31 17.91 -2.10
N GLN A 122 -9.70 17.39 -3.19
CA GLN A 122 -10.43 16.98 -4.39
C GLN A 122 -10.94 15.53 -4.31
N SER A 123 -10.65 14.83 -3.21
CA SER A 123 -11.17 13.51 -2.94
C SER A 123 -12.68 13.52 -2.75
N LYS A 124 -13.31 12.39 -3.06
CA LYS A 124 -14.66 12.08 -2.57
C LYS A 124 -14.53 11.24 -1.31
N GLU A 125 -15.50 11.35 -0.42
CA GLU A 125 -15.57 10.50 0.77
C GLU A 125 -15.67 9.03 0.34
N GLY A 126 -14.80 8.18 0.89
CA GLY A 126 -14.67 6.76 0.54
C GLY A 126 -13.86 6.48 -0.73
N ASP A 127 -13.34 7.51 -1.42
CA ASP A 127 -12.45 7.40 -2.59
C ASP A 127 -11.33 8.44 -2.46
N GLU A 128 -10.60 8.37 -1.35
CA GLU A 128 -9.58 9.34 -1.01
C GLU A 128 -8.32 9.21 -1.86
N LEU A 129 -8.01 10.28 -2.59
CA LEU A 129 -6.72 10.49 -3.21
C LEU A 129 -5.72 10.98 -2.17
N VAL A 130 -4.50 10.46 -2.22
CA VAL A 130 -3.38 11.00 -1.45
C VAL A 130 -3.00 12.38 -2.00
N CYS A 131 -2.79 13.35 -1.13
CA CYS A 131 -2.43 14.71 -1.54
C CYS A 131 -1.03 14.79 -2.15
N ALA A 132 -0.94 15.19 -3.43
CA ALA A 132 0.33 15.34 -4.15
C ALA A 132 1.27 16.40 -3.54
N GLY A 133 0.71 17.47 -2.96
CA GLY A 133 1.50 18.51 -2.28
C GLY A 133 2.12 18.00 -0.98
N TRP A 134 1.36 17.22 -0.21
CA TRP A 134 1.84 16.57 0.99
C TRP A 134 2.92 15.53 0.67
N LEU A 135 2.66 14.64 -0.32
CA LEU A 135 3.62 13.62 -0.75
C LEU A 135 4.99 14.22 -1.07
N ALA A 136 5.01 15.28 -1.86
CA ALA A 136 6.25 15.92 -2.30
C ALA A 136 6.93 16.79 -1.23
N SER A 137 6.25 17.11 -0.13
CA SER A 137 6.80 17.98 0.92
C SER A 137 7.28 17.18 2.12
N VAL A 138 6.48 16.24 2.61
CA VAL A 138 6.73 15.50 3.86
C VAL A 138 6.30 14.02 3.80
N GLY A 139 5.84 13.54 2.64
CA GLY A 139 5.24 12.20 2.53
C GLY A 139 6.23 11.05 2.79
N ASP A 140 7.51 11.27 2.52
CA ASP A 140 8.59 10.29 2.74
C ASP A 140 8.78 9.93 4.23
N ALA A 141 8.40 10.82 5.14
CA ALA A 141 8.42 10.54 6.57
C ALA A 141 7.32 9.55 7.00
N HIS A 142 6.23 9.39 6.24
CA HIS A 142 5.13 8.49 6.60
C HIS A 142 5.50 7.01 6.34
N PRO A 143 5.43 6.10 7.33
CA PRO A 143 5.80 4.69 7.15
C PRO A 143 5.07 3.97 6.01
N LEU A 144 3.74 4.16 5.91
CA LEU A 144 2.93 3.59 4.81
C LEU A 144 3.38 4.04 3.41
N ILE A 145 3.88 5.27 3.26
CA ILE A 145 4.38 5.77 1.98
C ILE A 145 5.71 5.11 1.62
N ARG A 146 6.62 4.97 2.59
CA ARG A 146 7.88 4.23 2.40
C ARG A 146 7.61 2.78 2.00
N LEU A 147 6.68 2.11 2.69
CA LEU A 147 6.27 0.75 2.35
C LEU A 147 5.66 0.68 0.93
N ALA A 148 4.82 1.65 0.56
CA ALA A 148 4.24 1.71 -0.78
C ALA A 148 5.28 1.86 -1.90
N VAL A 149 6.32 2.67 -1.69
CA VAL A 149 7.44 2.80 -2.64
C VAL A 149 8.19 1.48 -2.75
N LEU A 150 8.52 0.84 -1.62
CA LEU A 150 9.21 -0.46 -1.60
C LEU A 150 8.39 -1.56 -2.30
N GLN A 151 7.07 -1.46 -2.27
CA GLN A 151 6.15 -2.41 -2.88
C GLN A 151 5.79 -2.07 -4.35
N ASP A 152 6.36 -1.01 -4.93
CA ASP A 152 6.03 -0.47 -6.26
C ASP A 152 4.55 -0.03 -6.40
N ARG A 153 3.91 0.33 -5.29
CA ARG A 153 2.55 0.90 -5.24
C ARG A 153 2.54 2.42 -5.36
N LEU A 154 3.70 3.07 -5.24
CA LEU A 154 3.89 4.51 -5.40
C LEU A 154 5.25 4.79 -6.03
N SER A 155 5.31 5.66 -7.04
CA SER A 155 6.58 6.07 -7.63
C SER A 155 7.34 6.99 -6.67
N PRO A 156 8.65 6.75 -6.42
CA PRO A 156 9.47 7.62 -5.57
C PRO A 156 9.63 9.04 -6.14
N GLU A 157 9.42 9.25 -7.45
CA GLU A 157 9.45 10.58 -8.06
C GLU A 157 8.36 11.53 -7.53
N LEU A 158 7.29 10.98 -6.94
CA LEU A 158 6.18 11.75 -6.36
C LEU A 158 6.52 12.32 -4.98
N LEU A 159 7.62 11.89 -4.36
CA LEU A 159 8.07 12.34 -3.05
C LEU A 159 8.94 13.60 -3.13
N ARG A 160 9.06 14.23 -4.30
CA ARG A 160 9.81 15.47 -4.49
C ARG A 160 9.07 16.40 -5.46
N PRO A 161 9.15 17.73 -5.30
CA PRO A 161 8.59 18.66 -6.26
C PRO A 161 9.26 18.47 -7.63
N ARG A 162 8.47 18.48 -8.71
CA ARG A 162 8.98 18.32 -10.08
C ARG A 162 9.20 19.67 -10.75
N LYS A 163 9.90 19.67 -11.89
CA LYS A 163 10.02 20.86 -12.75
C LYS A 163 8.63 21.42 -13.07
N ASN A 164 8.45 22.74 -12.93
CA ASN A 164 7.19 23.48 -13.11
C ASN A 164 6.10 23.24 -12.05
N TRP A 165 6.42 22.58 -10.93
CA TRP A 165 5.51 22.56 -9.79
C TRP A 165 5.48 23.92 -9.08
N PRO A 166 4.36 24.26 -8.42
CA PRO A 166 4.30 25.43 -7.55
C PRO A 166 5.29 25.31 -6.39
N SER A 167 5.73 26.46 -5.86
CA SER A 167 6.46 26.48 -4.59
C SER A 167 5.60 25.90 -3.47
N LEU A 168 6.14 24.93 -2.74
CA LEU A 168 5.47 24.27 -1.61
C LEU A 168 6.12 24.65 -0.28
N HIS A 169 5.36 24.55 0.81
CA HIS A 169 5.90 24.60 2.17
C HIS A 169 6.71 23.34 2.47
N SER A 170 7.79 23.49 3.24
CA SER A 170 8.67 22.37 3.63
C SER A 170 8.13 21.61 4.82
N THR A 171 7.29 22.23 5.65
CA THR A 171 6.78 21.64 6.87
C THR A 171 5.28 21.88 7.03
N TYR A 172 4.63 20.96 7.73
CA TYR A 172 3.23 21.11 8.11
C TYR A 172 2.99 22.37 8.94
N HIS A 173 3.95 22.71 9.81
CA HIS A 173 3.91 23.89 10.67
C HIS A 173 3.89 25.20 9.87
N GLU A 174 4.74 25.34 8.85
CA GLU A 174 4.72 26.52 7.96
C GLU A 174 3.40 26.63 7.20
N MET A 175 2.90 25.50 6.69
CA MET A 175 1.62 25.44 5.98
C MET A 175 0.47 25.87 6.89
N MET A 176 0.39 25.34 8.12
CA MET A 176 -0.63 25.72 9.09
C MET A 176 -0.50 27.17 9.56
N ALA A 177 0.71 27.68 9.77
CA ALA A 177 0.93 29.08 10.13
C ALA A 177 0.38 30.02 9.05
N LYS A 178 0.59 29.68 7.77
CA LYS A 178 -0.02 30.40 6.65
C LYS A 178 -1.55 30.30 6.69
N LEU A 179 -2.11 29.09 6.81
CA LEU A 179 -3.56 28.91 6.82
C LEU A 179 -4.21 29.72 7.94
N ARG A 180 -3.69 29.66 9.17
CA ARG A 180 -4.16 30.47 10.32
C ARG A 180 -4.10 31.96 10.05
N ARG A 181 -3.02 32.46 9.47
CA ARG A 181 -2.88 33.89 9.13
C ARG A 181 -3.90 34.33 8.08
N THR A 182 -4.16 33.47 7.10
CA THR A 182 -5.06 33.82 6.01
C THR A 182 -6.52 33.58 6.36
N TRP A 183 -6.82 32.66 7.27
CA TRP A 183 -8.18 32.30 7.63
C TRP A 183 -8.92 33.49 8.24
N LYS A 184 -10.13 33.71 7.74
CA LYS A 184 -11.09 34.65 8.30
C LYS A 184 -12.27 33.78 8.69
N ASP A 185 -12.67 33.86 9.95
CA ASP A 185 -13.90 33.21 10.37
C ASP A 185 -15.05 33.85 9.60
N SER A 186 -16.02 33.03 9.16
CA SER A 186 -17.11 33.52 8.31
C SER A 186 -18.28 34.12 9.12
N ASP A 187 -18.01 34.45 10.39
CA ASP A 187 -18.98 34.97 11.37
C ASP A 187 -18.83 36.49 11.65
N GLU A 188 -18.26 37.26 10.71
CA GLU A 188 -18.36 38.74 10.66
C GLU A 188 -19.33 39.23 9.58
#